data_AF-A0A0F8HTK7-F1
#
_entry.id   AF-A0A0F8HTK7-F1
#
_cell.length_a   1.000
_cell.length_b   1.000
_cell.length_c   1.000
_cell.angle_alpha   90.00
_cell.angle_beta   90.00
_cell.angle_gamma   90.00
#
_symmetry.space_group_name_H-M   'P 1'
#
loop_
_entity.id
_entity.type
_entity.pdbx_description
1 polymer ?
#
loop_
_entity_poly.entity_id
_entity_poly.type
_entity_poly.pdbx_seq_one_letter_code
_entity_poly.pdbx_strand_id
1 'polypeptide(L)' 'MSSDKVEYCTSCGIRLVEKGYVKFPCPQCGAEIGRCTSCRQQGNVYTLSLIHI' A
#
# COMPACT_ATOMS: atom_id res chain seq x y z
N MET A 1 -15.88 -0.78 -20.58
CA MET A 1 -14.46 -0.99 -20.27
C MET A 1 -14.15 -0.26 -18.96
N SER A 2 -14.55 -0.81 -17.81
CA SER A 2 -14.21 -0.18 -16.52
C SER A 2 -12.78 -0.60 -16.22
N SER A 3 -11.87 0.36 -16.28
CA SER A 3 -10.49 0.13 -15.92
C SER A 3 -10.46 0.05 -14.40
N ASP A 4 -10.39 -1.17 -13.83
CA ASP A 4 -10.17 -1.44 -12.41
C ASP A 4 -8.77 -0.97 -11.96
N LYS A 5 -8.50 0.32 -12.14
CA LYS A 5 -7.27 0.96 -11.68
C LYS A 5 -7.44 1.17 -10.20
N VAL A 6 -6.49 0.68 -9.43
CA VAL A 6 -6.44 0.94 -7.99
C VAL A 6 -6.23 2.43 -7.78
N GLU A 7 -7.27 3.13 -7.34
CA GLU A 7 -7.22 4.58 -7.06
C GLU A 7 -6.82 4.87 -5.60
N TYR A 8 -6.85 3.86 -4.73
CA TYR A 8 -6.63 4.01 -3.30
C TYR A 8 -5.55 3.05 -2.81
N CYS A 9 -4.78 3.48 -1.82
CA CYS A 9 -3.78 2.63 -1.17
C CYS A 9 -4.48 1.44 -0.51
N THR A 10 -4.10 0.23 -0.90
CA THR A 10 -4.68 -1.00 -0.36
C THR A 10 -4.40 -1.19 1.14
N SER A 11 -3.45 -0.43 1.71
CA SER A 11 -3.08 -0.53 3.14
C SER A 11 -3.73 0.52 4.04
N CYS A 12 -3.82 1.77 3.59
CA CYS A 12 -4.32 2.88 4.42
C CYS A 12 -5.53 3.63 3.83
N GLY A 13 -5.96 3.28 2.61
CA GLY A 13 -7.14 3.87 1.98
C GLY A 13 -6.95 5.29 1.43
N ILE A 14 -5.75 5.89 1.51
CA ILE A 14 -5.53 7.23 0.93
C ILE A 14 -5.56 7.17 -0.60
N ARG A 15 -6.00 8.25 -1.24
CA ARG A 15 -6.04 8.33 -2.69
C ARG A 15 -4.63 8.40 -3.28
N LEU A 16 -4.35 7.58 -4.29
CA LEU A 16 -3.07 7.50 -5.00
C LEU A 16 -2.95 8.63 -6.04
N VAL A 17 -2.95 9.88 -5.55
CA VAL A 17 -2.77 11.09 -6.38
C VAL A 17 -1.35 11.64 -6.31
N GLU A 18 -0.60 11.29 -5.27
CA GLU A 18 0.76 11.77 -5.03
C GLU A 18 1.78 11.17 -6.01
N LYS A 19 2.80 11.92 -6.43
CA LYS A 19 3.91 11.34 -7.19
C LYS A 19 4.70 10.39 -6.28
N GLY A 20 4.95 9.16 -6.74
CA GLY A 20 5.74 8.17 -6.00
C GLY A 20 4.96 6.96 -5.45
N TYR A 21 3.63 6.92 -5.62
CA TYR A 21 2.89 5.67 -5.40
C TYR A 21 3.32 4.60 -6.41
N VAL A 22 3.18 3.34 -6.01
CA VAL A 22 3.46 2.19 -6.86
C VAL A 22 2.23 1.32 -7.03
N LYS A 23 2.11 0.71 -8.20
CA LYS A 23 1.09 -0.29 -8.51
C LYS A 23 1.77 -1.56 -8.98
N PHE A 24 1.35 -2.69 -8.45
CA PHE A 24 1.92 -4.00 -8.79
C PHE A 24 0.86 -5.09 -8.61
N PRO A 25 0.93 -6.20 -9.37
CA PRO A 25 0.04 -7.32 -9.16
C PRO A 25 0.40 -8.06 -7.87
N CYS A 26 -0.62 -8.52 -7.15
CA CYS A 26 -0.45 -9.38 -5.98
C CYS A 26 0.24 -10.68 -6.39
N PRO A 27 1.36 -11.08 -5.76
CA PRO A 27 2.06 -12.30 -6.12
C PRO A 27 1.25 -13.59 -5.82
N GLN A 28 0.20 -13.51 -5.00
CA GLN A 28 -0.59 -14.66 -4.59
C GLN A 28 -1.88 -14.83 -5.39
N CYS A 29 -2.55 -13.74 -5.77
CA CYS A 29 -3.85 -13.79 -6.46
C CYS A 29 -3.92 -12.97 -7.76
N GLY A 30 -2.87 -12.23 -8.11
CA GLY A 30 -2.84 -11.41 -9.33
C GLY A 30 -3.64 -10.10 -9.28
N ALA A 31 -4.34 -9.81 -8.18
CA ALA A 31 -5.09 -8.56 -8.04
C ALA A 31 -4.16 -7.33 -8.09
N GLU A 32 -4.58 -6.25 -8.75
CA GLU A 32 -3.80 -5.00 -8.73
C GLU A 32 -3.77 -4.45 -7.29
N ILE A 33 -2.57 -4.12 -6.80
CA ILE A 33 -2.34 -3.52 -5.49
C ILE A 33 -1.71 -2.14 -5.70
N GLY A 34 -2.23 -1.15 -4.98
CA GLY A 34 -1.68 0.20 -4.97
C GLY A 34 -1.12 0.54 -3.59
N ARG A 35 0.11 1.07 -3.53
CA ARG A 35 0.76 1.49 -2.27
C ARG A 35 1.26 2.91 -2.39
N CYS A 36 0.86 3.76 -1.45
CA CYS A 36 1.39 5.12 -1.34
C CYS A 36 2.83 5.13 -0.83
N THR A 37 3.51 6.27 -0.97
CA THR A 37 4.92 6.43 -0.60
C THR A 37 5.14 6.16 0.88
N SER A 38 4.21 6.60 1.75
CA SER A 38 4.29 6.37 3.19
C SER A 38 4.12 4.90 3.57
N CYS A 39 3.18 4.16 2.98
CA CYS A 39 3.00 2.72 3.24
C CYS A 39 4.06 1.84 2.58
N ARG A 40 4.76 2.36 1.57
CA ARG A 40 5.96 1.72 1.00
C ARG A 40 7.15 1.87 1.95
N GLN A 41 7.37 3.08 2.49
CA GLN A 41 8.47 3.36 3.42
C GLN A 41 8.27 2.71 4.79
N GLN A 42 7.03 2.67 5.30
CA GLN A 42 6.66 1.95 6.53
C GLN A 42 6.60 0.43 6.35
N GLY A 43 7.02 -0.10 5.19
CA GLY A 43 7.20 -1.53 4.99
C GLY A 43 8.31 -2.13 5.88
N ASN A 44 9.11 -1.30 6.54
CA ASN A 44 9.91 -1.75 7.66
C ASN A 44 8.99 -1.89 8.87
N VAL A 45 8.68 -3.14 9.24
CA VAL A 45 7.95 -3.43 10.48
C VAL A 45 8.75 -2.81 11.62
N TYR A 46 8.35 -1.63 12.08
CA TYR A 46 8.87 -1.10 13.34
C TYR A 46 8.08 -1.81 14.43
N THR A 47 8.52 -3.03 14.76
CA THR A 47 8.08 -3.72 15.96
C THR A 47 8.60 -2.92 17.15
N LEU A 48 7.86 -1.90 17.59
CA LEU A 48 7.83 -1.59 19.01
C LEU A 48 6.97 -2.65 19.68
N SER A 49 7.49 -3.88 19.69
CA SER A 49 7.06 -4.87 20.66
C SER A 49 7.46 -4.30 22.02
N LEU A 50 6.46 -4.03 22.84
CA LEU A 50 6.57 -3.89 24.30
C LEU A 50 6.93 -2.48 24.80
N ILE A 51 5.93 -1.60 24.81
CA ILE A 51 5.57 -0.96 26.08
C ILE A 51 4.84 -2.03 26.90
N HIS A 52 5.55 -2.64 27.84
CA HIS A 52 5.00 -3.28 29.02
C HIS A 52 6.14 -3.39 30.05
N ILE A 53 6.33 -2.29 30.79
CA ILE A 53 6.56 -2.16 32.25
C ILE A 53 6.88 -0.70 32.53
#